data_AF-A0A532D8H0-F1
#
_entry.id   AF-A0A532D8H0-F1
#
_cell.length_a   1.000
_cell.length_b   1.000
_cell.length_c   1.000
_cell.angle_alpha   90.00
_cell.angle_beta   90.00
_cell.angle_gamma   90.00
#
_symmetry.space_group_name_H-M   'P 1'
#
loop_
_entity.id
_entity.type
_entity.pdbx_description
1 polymer ?
#
loop_
_entity_poly.entity_id
_entity_poly.type
_entity_poly.pdbx_seq_one_letter_code
_entity_poly.pdbx_strand_id
1 'polypeptide(L)'
;MASVVGRPSELSHTPAPTQVEVPPQPEHLAVPVWIAQALDAPEVSVRIQALDTWAQQGPQAPLGPLVVALDDENDDVRIKAMEIIERHWAIDQETEGRSEK
;
A
#
# COMPACT_ATOMS: atom_id res chain seq x y z
N MET A 1 30.35 51.73 30.71
CA MET A 1 30.13 51.37 29.29
C MET A 1 30.56 49.92 29.11
N ALA A 2 29.65 49.09 28.58
CA ALA A 2 29.76 47.71 28.08
C ALA A 2 30.14 46.54 29.02
N SER A 3 29.20 45.59 29.09
CA SER A 3 29.27 44.22 29.59
C SER A 3 30.29 43.35 28.87
N VAL A 4 30.70 42.24 29.50
CA VAL A 4 30.77 40.97 28.75
C VAL A 4 30.29 39.81 29.63
N VAL A 5 29.29 39.11 29.12
CA VAL A 5 28.68 37.88 29.64
C VAL A 5 29.01 36.76 28.66
N GLY A 6 29.36 35.59 29.19
CA GLY A 6 29.24 34.26 28.54
C GLY A 6 30.31 33.94 27.48
N ARG A 7 30.70 32.69 27.22
CA ARG A 7 30.18 31.35 27.57
C ARG A 7 31.36 30.34 27.45
N PRO A 8 31.37 29.20 28.15
CA PRO A 8 32.31 28.12 27.85
C PRO A 8 31.79 27.18 26.74
N SER A 9 32.74 26.83 25.86
CA SER A 9 32.95 25.57 25.13
C SER A 9 31.77 24.90 24.42
N GLU A 10 31.82 24.98 23.09
CA GLU A 10 30.95 24.26 22.18
C GLU A 10 31.25 22.75 22.20
N LEU A 11 30.32 21.96 22.74
CA LEU A 11 30.30 20.52 22.57
C LEU A 11 29.84 20.23 21.13
N SER A 12 30.77 19.76 20.31
CA SER A 12 30.51 19.24 18.97
C SER A 12 29.53 18.07 19.03
N HIS A 13 28.23 18.37 18.96
CA HIS A 13 27.22 17.38 18.64
C HIS A 13 27.26 17.15 17.14
N THR A 14 27.88 16.05 16.73
CA THR A 14 27.61 15.45 15.43
C THR A 14 26.12 15.07 15.40
N PRO A 15 25.29 15.56 14.47
CA PRO A 15 23.95 15.04 14.33
C PRO A 15 24.05 13.60 13.84
N ALA A 16 23.53 12.66 14.64
CA ALA A 16 23.26 11.30 14.19
C ALA A 16 22.37 11.37 12.93
N PRO A 17 22.55 10.50 11.93
CA PRO A 17 21.67 10.49 10.77
C PRO A 17 20.25 10.19 11.27
N THR A 18 19.39 11.19 11.18
CA THR A 18 17.96 11.08 11.43
C THR A 18 17.44 9.87 10.68
N GLN A 19 17.05 8.82 11.41
CA GLN A 19 16.23 7.76 10.84
C GLN A 19 15.01 8.46 10.26
N VAL A 20 14.93 8.45 8.93
CA VAL A 20 13.71 8.79 8.22
C VAL A 20 12.72 7.72 8.66
N GLU A 21 11.92 8.03 9.67
CA GLU A 21 10.77 7.22 10.06
C GLU A 21 9.81 7.33 8.88
N VAL A 22 9.94 6.40 7.93
CA VAL A 22 8.98 6.23 6.85
C VAL A 22 7.66 5.97 7.55
N PRO A 23 6.66 6.87 7.44
CA PRO A 23 5.38 6.66 8.10
C PRO A 23 4.85 5.28 7.67
N PRO A 24 4.22 4.51 8.58
CA PRO A 24 3.66 3.23 8.21
C PRO A 24 2.73 3.45 7.02
N GLN A 25 3.12 2.90 5.87
CA GLN A 25 2.26 2.89 4.69
C GLN A 25 0.94 2.25 5.13
N PRO A 26 -0.22 2.79 4.73
CA PRO A 26 -1.50 2.21 5.12
C PRO A 26 -1.50 0.73 4.73
N GLU A 27 -1.70 -0.16 5.71
CA GLU A 27 -1.56 -1.62 5.54
C GLU A 27 -2.43 -2.17 4.40
N HIS A 28 -3.51 -1.45 4.10
CA HIS A 28 -4.43 -1.74 3.00
C HIS A 28 -3.83 -1.54 1.59
N LEU A 29 -2.73 -0.78 1.47
CA LEU A 29 -1.96 -0.62 0.22
C LEU A 29 -0.69 -1.47 0.21
N ALA A 30 -0.46 -2.29 1.24
CA ALA A 30 0.67 -3.21 1.22
C ALA A 30 0.54 -4.18 0.04
N VAL A 31 1.63 -4.34 -0.70
CA VAL A 31 1.72 -5.27 -1.84
C VAL A 31 2.65 -6.41 -1.42
N PRO A 32 2.13 -7.62 -1.15
CA PRO A 32 3.00 -8.75 -0.85
C PRO A 32 3.93 -9.06 -2.02
N VAL A 33 5.17 -9.44 -1.68
CA VAL A 33 6.25 -9.62 -2.66
C VAL A 33 5.88 -10.63 -3.74
N TRP A 34 5.18 -11.72 -3.40
CA TRP A 34 4.83 -12.78 -4.35
C TRP A 34 3.88 -12.30 -5.45
N ILE A 35 2.89 -11.45 -5.11
CA ILE A 35 1.93 -10.95 -6.10
C ILE A 35 2.53 -9.82 -6.92
N ALA A 36 3.38 -8.98 -6.31
CA ALA A 36 4.15 -7.99 -7.07
C ALA A 36 4.99 -8.67 -8.17
N GLN A 37 5.70 -9.75 -7.84
CA GLN A 37 6.46 -10.51 -8.84
C GLN A 37 5.56 -11.17 -9.89
N ALA A 38 4.42 -11.72 -9.50
CA ALA A 38 3.51 -12.37 -10.44
C ALA A 38 2.83 -11.36 -11.40
N LEU A 39 2.58 -10.13 -10.95
CA LEU A 39 2.07 -9.03 -11.77
C LEU A 39 3.15 -8.42 -12.69
N ASP A 40 4.43 -8.67 -12.44
CA ASP A 40 5.53 -8.28 -13.35
C ASP A 40 5.84 -9.37 -14.41
N ALA A 41 5.15 -10.52 -14.35
CA ALA A 41 5.37 -11.60 -15.30
C ALA A 41 4.99 -11.16 -16.73
N PRO A 42 5.80 -11.51 -17.76
CA PRO A 42 5.52 -11.10 -19.13
C PRO A 42 4.22 -11.72 -19.69
N GLU A 43 3.83 -12.88 -19.19
CA GLU A 43 2.64 -13.60 -19.60
C GLU A 43 1.39 -13.05 -18.91
N VAL A 44 0.49 -12.46 -19.68
CA VAL A 44 -0.82 -11.96 -19.22
C VAL A 44 -1.58 -13.02 -18.40
N SER A 45 -1.53 -14.29 -18.82
CA SER A 45 -2.19 -15.39 -18.11
C SER A 45 -1.69 -15.58 -16.67
N VAL A 46 -0.39 -15.37 -16.41
CA VAL A 46 0.20 -15.46 -15.07
C VAL A 46 -0.31 -14.30 -14.20
N ARG A 47 -0.35 -13.08 -14.75
CA ARG A 47 -0.88 -11.90 -14.05
C ARG A 47 -2.36 -12.08 -13.67
N ILE A 48 -3.16 -12.57 -14.61
CA ILE A 48 -4.58 -12.89 -14.39
C ILE A 48 -4.76 -13.96 -13.29
N GLN A 49 -3.96 -15.03 -13.34
CA GLN A 49 -3.99 -16.10 -12.32
C GLN A 49 -3.57 -15.60 -10.94
N ALA A 50 -2.62 -14.66 -10.87
CA ALA A 50 -2.25 -14.01 -9.62
C ALA A 50 -3.43 -13.24 -9.02
N LEU A 51 -4.18 -12.50 -9.84
CA LEU A 51 -5.40 -11.80 -9.43
C LEU A 51 -6.52 -12.76 -9.02
N ASP A 52 -6.69 -13.90 -9.70
CA ASP A 52 -7.61 -14.96 -9.25
C ASP A 52 -7.24 -15.52 -7.88
N THR A 53 -5.94 -15.70 -7.63
CA THR A 53 -5.44 -16.19 -6.34
C THR A 53 -5.62 -15.14 -5.25
N TRP A 54 -5.43 -13.86 -5.58
CA TRP A 54 -5.68 -12.75 -4.67
C TRP A 54 -7.15 -12.63 -4.28
N ALA A 55 -8.07 -12.71 -5.26
CA ALA A 55 -9.51 -12.60 -5.03
C ALA A 55 -10.05 -13.66 -4.06
N GLN A 56 -9.41 -14.84 -4.00
CA GLN A 56 -9.77 -15.91 -3.06
C GLN A 56 -9.49 -15.57 -1.59
N GLN A 57 -8.63 -14.57 -1.32
CA GLN A 57 -8.40 -14.05 0.04
C GLN A 57 -9.62 -13.29 0.58
N GLY A 58 -10.54 -12.89 -0.30
CA GLY A 58 -11.80 -12.23 0.05
C GLY A 58 -11.65 -10.73 0.33
N PRO A 59 -12.75 -10.08 0.74
CA PRO A 59 -12.87 -8.62 0.79
C PRO A 59 -11.90 -7.92 1.76
N GLN A 60 -11.39 -8.66 2.74
CA GLN A 60 -10.44 -8.15 3.73
C GLN A 60 -8.99 -8.10 3.22
N ALA A 61 -8.72 -8.63 2.03
CA ALA A 61 -7.39 -8.58 1.45
C ALA A 61 -7.03 -7.13 1.08
N PRO A 62 -5.78 -6.69 1.31
CA PRO A 62 -5.31 -5.37 0.90
C PRO A 62 -5.61 -5.07 -0.58
N LEU A 63 -5.98 -3.84 -0.89
CA LEU A 63 -6.20 -3.41 -2.28
C LEU A 63 -4.89 -3.08 -3.01
N GLY A 64 -3.76 -2.99 -2.30
CA GLY A 64 -2.44 -2.67 -2.88
C GLY A 64 -2.15 -3.38 -4.21
N PRO A 65 -2.24 -4.72 -4.28
CA PRO A 65 -2.00 -5.44 -5.53
C PRO A 65 -2.98 -5.10 -6.66
N LEU A 66 -4.23 -4.78 -6.32
CA LEU A 66 -5.23 -4.38 -7.30
C LEU A 66 -4.93 -2.99 -7.86
N VAL A 67 -4.45 -2.07 -7.02
CA VAL A 67 -3.99 -0.73 -7.45
C VAL A 67 -2.83 -0.85 -8.44
N VAL A 68 -1.88 -1.75 -8.19
CA VAL A 68 -0.79 -2.02 -9.14
C VAL A 68 -1.34 -2.56 -10.47
N ALA A 69 -2.26 -3.53 -10.42
CA ALA A 69 -2.84 -4.13 -11.61
C ALA A 69 -3.72 -3.18 -12.44
N LEU A 70 -4.22 -2.08 -11.87
CA LEU A 70 -4.93 -1.05 -12.61
C LEU A 70 -4.03 -0.22 -13.55
N ASP A 71 -2.71 -0.28 -13.39
CA ASP A 71 -1.73 0.37 -14.28
C ASP A 71 -1.15 -0.61 -15.34
N ASP A 72 -1.66 -1.84 -15.40
CA ASP A 72 -1.16 -2.86 -16.33
C ASP A 72 -1.39 -2.47 -17.80
N GLU A 73 -0.41 -2.78 -18.65
CA GLU A 73 -0.48 -2.54 -20.10
C GLU A 73 -1.62 -3.31 -20.78
N ASN A 74 -2.05 -4.44 -20.21
CA ASN A 74 -3.08 -5.30 -20.77
C ASN A 74 -4.46 -4.99 -20.16
N ASP A 75 -5.43 -4.75 -21.05
CA ASP A 75 -6.80 -4.37 -20.67
C ASP A 75 -7.50 -5.43 -19.82
N ASP A 76 -7.30 -6.72 -20.09
CA ASP A 76 -7.93 -7.81 -19.35
C ASP A 76 -7.46 -7.84 -17.88
N VAL A 77 -6.18 -7.51 -17.65
CA VAL A 77 -5.62 -7.40 -16.29
C VAL A 77 -6.25 -6.23 -15.53
N ARG A 78 -6.37 -5.06 -16.19
CA ARG A 78 -7.01 -3.89 -15.58
C ARG A 78 -8.49 -4.13 -15.27
N ILE A 79 -9.23 -4.72 -16.21
CA ILE A 79 -10.65 -5.07 -16.04
C ILE A 79 -10.81 -6.02 -14.86
N LYS A 80 -9.98 -7.06 -14.77
CA LYS A 80 -10.03 -8.02 -13.67
C LYS A 80 -9.74 -7.38 -12.31
N ALA A 81 -8.80 -6.46 -12.24
CA ALA A 81 -8.52 -5.71 -11.01
C ALA A 81 -9.76 -4.89 -10.57
N MET A 82 -10.43 -4.21 -11.53
CA MET A 82 -11.66 -3.46 -11.26
C MET A 82 -12.79 -4.38 -10.74
N GLU A 83 -13.01 -5.52 -11.37
CA GLU A 83 -14.04 -6.48 -10.93
C GLU A 83 -13.82 -6.94 -9.48
N ILE A 84 -12.56 -7.13 -9.07
CA ILE A 84 -12.25 -7.53 -7.69
C ILE A 84 -12.55 -6.37 -6.72
N ILE A 85 -12.16 -5.14 -7.08
CA ILE A 85 -12.44 -3.94 -6.27
C ILE A 85 -13.96 -3.77 -6.08
N GLU A 86 -14.74 -3.87 -7.15
CA GLU A 86 -16.20 -3.77 -7.09
C GLU A 86 -16.81 -4.83 -6.15
N ARG A 87 -16.31 -6.08 -6.22
CA ARG A 87 -16.75 -7.15 -5.31
C ARG A 87 -16.39 -6.87 -3.86
N HIS A 88 -15.20 -6.34 -3.59
CA HIS A 88 -14.79 -5.95 -2.24
C HIS A 88 -15.75 -4.90 -1.67
N TRP A 89 -16.08 -3.87 -2.46
CA TRP A 89 -16.93 -2.75 -2.04
C TRP A 89 -18.40 -3.15 -1.89
N ALA A 90 -18.90 -4.08 -2.71
CA ALA A 90 -20.25 -4.58 -2.60
C ALA A 90 -20.53 -5.27 -1.26
N ILE A 91 -19.51 -5.91 -0.66
CA ILE A 91 -19.64 -6.62 0.62
C ILE A 91 -19.60 -5.64 1.80
N ASP A 92 -18.75 -4.60 1.75
CA ASP A 92 -18.64 -3.63 2.85
C ASP A 92 -19.98 -2.86 3.07
N GLN A 93 -20.70 -2.57 1.99
CA GLN A 93 -22.01 -1.90 2.04
C GLN A 93 -23.11 -2.74 2.73
N GLU A 94 -23.00 -4.07 2.76
CA GLU A 94 -23.94 -4.94 3.48
C GLU A 94 -23.62 -5.04 4.99
N THR A 95 -22.38 -4.77 5.39
CA THR A 95 -21.96 -4.80 6.80
C THR A 95 -22.36 -3.54 7.56
N GLU A 96 -22.39 -2.39 6.89
CA GLU A 96 -22.81 -1.11 7.47
C GLU A 96 -24.34 -0.97 7.57
N GLY A 97 -25.11 -1.64 6.71
CA GLY A 97 -26.58 -1.61 6.71
C GLY A 97 -27.27 -2.39 7.83
N ARG A 98 -26.54 -3.19 8.64
CA ARG A 98 -27.12 -4.02 9.71
C ARG A 98 -27.10 -3.36 11.10
N SER A 99 -26.37 -2.25 11.29
CA SER A 99 -26.26 -1.60 12.61
C SER A 99 -27.39 -0.61 12.93
N GLU A 100 -28.37 -0.44 12.04
CA GLU A 100 -29.51 0.45 12.28
C GLU A 100 -30.85 -0.30 12.18
N LYS A 101 -31.14 -1.13 13.19
CA LYS A 101 -32.53 -1.41 13.61
C LYS A 101 -32.65 -1.94 15.04
#